data_AF-A0A6H1R0Q7-F1
#
_entry.id   AF-A0A6H1R0Q7-F1
#
_cell.length_a   1.000
_cell.length_b   1.000
_cell.length_c   1.000
_cell.angle_alpha   90.00
_cell.angle_beta   90.00
_cell.angle_gamma   90.00
#
_symmetry.space_group_name_H-M   'P 1'
#
loop_
_entity.id
_entity.type
_entity.pdbx_description
1 polymer ?
#
loop_
_entity_poly.entity_id
_entity_poly.type
_entity_poly.pdbx_seq_one_letter_code
_entity_poly.pdbx_strand_id
1 'polypeptide(L)'
;MATSVTPAWLGEAILAVLDRLDDQLFGLMRVDQPESTERLDRIAALYERQARCWKVLAAHVGERVVWIAMFEARACAESYAEKYRGFAESHREFEARKAKRASGVA
;
A
#
# COMPACT_ATOMS: atom_id res chain seq x y z
N MET A 1 -27.32 -18.18 -14.61
CA MET A 1 -26.85 -17.02 -13.83
C MET A 1 -26.25 -17.56 -12.55
N ALA A 2 -24.92 -17.58 -12.42
CA ALA A 2 -24.28 -17.98 -11.17
C ALA A 2 -24.43 -16.81 -10.18
N THR A 3 -25.35 -16.93 -9.22
CA THR A 3 -25.33 -16.11 -8.02
C THR A 3 -24.02 -16.43 -7.31
N SER A 4 -23.01 -15.58 -7.45
CA SER A 4 -21.83 -15.66 -6.61
C SER A 4 -22.28 -15.39 -5.19
N VAL A 5 -22.54 -16.46 -4.43
CA VAL A 5 -22.85 -16.35 -3.01
C VAL A 5 -21.55 -15.92 -2.35
N THR A 6 -21.42 -14.62 -2.10
CA THR A 6 -20.35 -14.10 -1.25
C THR A 6 -20.59 -14.66 0.15
N PRO A 7 -19.60 -15.34 0.77
CA PRO A 7 -19.75 -15.78 2.15
C PRO A 7 -19.95 -14.58 3.08
N ALA A 8 -20.89 -14.67 4.02
CA ALA A 8 -21.22 -13.57 4.95
C ALA A 8 -20.00 -13.11 5.78
N TRP A 9 -19.06 -14.02 6.06
CA TRP A 9 -17.83 -13.75 6.79
C TRP A 9 -16.76 -12.99 5.99
N LEU A 10 -16.87 -12.92 4.66
CA LEU A 10 -15.80 -12.39 3.80
C LEU A 10 -15.55 -10.89 4.05
N GLY A 11 -16.62 -10.12 4.25
CA GLY A 11 -16.52 -8.69 4.53
C GLY A 11 -15.73 -8.41 5.81
N GLU A 12 -16.15 -9.02 6.91
CA GLU A 12 -15.50 -8.88 8.23
C GLU A 12 -14.04 -9.35 8.20
N ALA A 13 -13.76 -10.48 7.53
CA ALA A 13 -12.40 -11.00 7.41
C ALA A 13 -11.47 -10.03 6.66
N ILE A 14 -11.93 -9.42 5.56
CA ILE A 14 -11.10 -8.47 4.82
C ILE A 14 -10.94 -7.15 5.58
N LEU A 15 -11.97 -6.68 6.29
CA LEU A 15 -11.85 -5.51 7.16
C LEU A 15 -10.79 -5.72 8.25
N ALA A 16 -10.77 -6.89 8.90
CA ALA A 16 -9.74 -7.22 9.88
C ALA A 16 -8.32 -7.27 9.28
N VAL A 17 -8.20 -7.68 8.00
CA VAL A 17 -6.92 -7.61 7.28
C VAL A 17 -6.53 -6.15 7.01
N LEU A 18 -7.47 -5.31 6.60
CA LEU A 18 -7.24 -3.88 6.35
C LEU A 18 -6.77 -3.17 7.62
N ASP A 19 -7.45 -3.39 8.75
CA ASP A 19 -7.06 -2.82 10.04
C ASP A 19 -5.61 -3.19 10.41
N ARG A 20 -5.25 -4.47 10.22
CA ARG A 20 -3.89 -4.94 10.50
C ARG A 20 -2.84 -4.31 9.55
N LEU A 21 -3.21 -4.07 8.30
CA LEU A 21 -2.33 -3.39 7.34
C LEU A 21 -2.15 -1.91 7.72
N ASP A 22 -3.19 -1.25 8.23
CA ASP A 22 -3.12 0.11 8.74
C ASP A 22 -2.22 0.21 9.98
N ASP A 23 -2.32 -0.73 10.92
CA ASP A 23 -1.42 -0.80 12.08
C ASP A 23 0.05 -0.94 11.66
N GLN A 24 0.32 -1.76 10.65
CA GLN A 24 1.66 -1.94 10.09
C GLN A 24 2.17 -0.68 9.41
N LEU A 25 1.31 -0.01 8.64
CA LEU A 25 1.62 1.28 8.01
C LEU A 25 1.93 2.33 9.05
N PHE A 26 1.11 2.45 10.09
CA PHE A 26 1.32 3.39 11.19
C PHE A 26 2.65 3.13 11.89
N GLY A 27 2.97 1.86 12.16
CA GLY A 27 4.26 1.47 12.74
C GLY A 27 5.47 1.87 11.89
N LEU A 28 5.35 1.79 10.56
CA LEU A 28 6.38 2.22 9.63
C LEU A 28 6.41 3.74 9.42
N MET A 29 5.30 4.46 9.55
CA MET A 29 5.24 5.91 9.34
C MET A 29 5.66 6.72 10.58
N ARG A 30 6.01 6.06 11.71
CA ARG A 30 6.50 6.74 12.91
C ARG A 30 7.69 7.66 12.56
N VAL A 31 7.61 8.90 13.05
CA VAL A 31 8.53 10.01 12.74
C VAL A 31 9.96 9.72 13.20
N ASP A 32 10.13 8.88 14.22
CA ASP A 32 11.45 8.61 14.81
C ASP A 32 12.30 7.60 14.03
N GLN A 33 11.76 6.98 12.97
CA GLN A 33 12.53 6.05 12.15
C GLN A 33 13.22 6.80 11.00
N PRO A 34 14.51 6.56 10.74
CA PRO A 34 15.17 7.12 9.57
C PRO A 34 14.50 6.65 8.28
N GLU A 35 14.46 7.52 7.28
CA GLU A 35 14.05 7.12 5.93
C GLU A 35 15.12 6.20 5.35
N SER A 36 14.71 5.00 4.96
CA SER A 36 15.56 4.04 4.26
C SER A 36 14.79 3.48 3.08
N THR A 37 15.52 3.13 2.01
CA THR A 37 14.94 2.49 0.83
C THR A 37 14.09 1.27 1.20
N GLU A 38 14.59 0.42 2.09
CA GLU A 38 13.86 -0.79 2.53
C GLU A 38 12.54 -0.44 3.23
N ARG A 39 12.53 0.61 4.05
CA ARG A 39 11.31 1.09 4.71
C ARG A 39 10.30 1.61 3.70
N LEU A 40 10.74 2.42 2.74
CA LEU A 40 9.89 2.95 1.68
C LEU A 40 9.29 1.84 0.80
N ASP A 41 10.10 0.84 0.45
CA ASP A 41 9.63 -0.36 -0.28
C ASP A 41 8.57 -1.14 0.53
N ARG A 42 8.78 -1.29 1.85
CA ARG A 42 7.81 -1.95 2.73
C ARG A 42 6.49 -1.17 2.83
N ILE A 43 6.55 0.16 2.92
CA ILE A 43 5.35 1.02 2.92
C ILE A 43 4.58 0.84 1.60
N ALA A 44 5.27 0.90 0.46
CA ALA A 44 4.64 0.67 -0.84
C ALA A 44 3.96 -0.71 -0.91
N ALA A 45 4.65 -1.76 -0.46
CA ALA A 45 4.10 -3.13 -0.47
C ALA A 45 2.85 -3.28 0.41
N LEU A 46 2.73 -2.54 1.50
CA LEU A 46 1.52 -2.54 2.35
C LEU A 46 0.35 -1.86 1.65
N TYR A 47 0.56 -0.70 1.03
CA TYR A 47 -0.47 -0.03 0.23
C TYR A 47 -0.97 -0.90 -0.94
N GLU A 48 -0.07 -1.63 -1.62
CA GLU A 48 -0.49 -2.59 -2.66
C GLU A 48 -1.35 -3.73 -2.11
N ARG A 49 -1.09 -4.18 -0.88
CA ARG A 49 -1.92 -5.19 -0.21
C ARG A 49 -3.30 -4.62 0.15
N GLN A 50 -3.36 -3.37 0.62
CA GLN A 50 -4.64 -2.70 0.88
C GLN A 50 -5.47 -2.55 -0.40
N ALA A 51 -4.86 -2.10 -1.49
CA ALA A 51 -5.52 -2.00 -2.78
C ALA A 51 -6.13 -3.33 -3.24
N ARG A 52 -5.41 -4.44 -3.05
CA ARG A 52 -5.92 -5.79 -3.35
C ARG A 52 -7.12 -6.17 -2.45
N CYS A 53 -7.07 -5.85 -1.17
CA CYS A 53 -8.17 -6.10 -0.23
C CYS A 53 -9.43 -5.31 -0.63
N TRP A 54 -9.29 -4.02 -0.94
CA TRP A 54 -10.39 -3.18 -1.41
C TRP A 54 -10.97 -3.67 -2.75
N LYS A 55 -10.13 -4.16 -3.66
CA LYS A 55 -10.59 -4.77 -4.92
C LYS A 55 -11.49 -5.98 -4.68
N VAL A 56 -11.09 -6.87 -3.77
CA VAL A 56 -11.87 -8.05 -3.42
C VAL A 56 -13.18 -7.64 -2.76
N LEU A 57 -13.15 -6.74 -1.77
CA LEU A 57 -14.37 -6.22 -1.15
C LEU A 57 -15.34 -5.60 -2.16
N ALA A 58 -14.84 -4.74 -3.06
CA ALA A 58 -15.67 -4.10 -4.07
C ALA A 58 -16.36 -5.12 -5.01
N ALA A 59 -15.70 -6.23 -5.34
CA ALA A 59 -16.28 -7.28 -6.19
C ALA A 59 -17.46 -8.02 -5.53
N HIS A 60 -17.62 -7.86 -4.21
CA HIS A 60 -18.53 -8.66 -3.40
C HIS A 60 -19.64 -7.85 -2.71
N VAL A 61 -19.70 -6.54 -2.96
CA VAL A 61 -20.71 -5.63 -2.41
C VAL A 61 -21.79 -5.35 -3.46
N GLY A 62 -23.06 -5.57 -3.09
CA GLY A 62 -24.22 -5.28 -3.94
C GLY A 62 -24.70 -3.83 -3.88
N GLU A 63 -24.25 -3.05 -2.89
CA GLU A 63 -24.65 -1.65 -2.69
C GLU A 63 -23.73 -0.69 -3.45
N ARG A 64 -24.31 0.07 -4.38
CA ARG A 64 -23.57 0.94 -5.30
C ARG A 64 -22.74 2.02 -4.60
N VAL A 65 -23.22 2.60 -3.51
CA VAL A 65 -22.50 3.65 -2.76
C VAL A 65 -21.25 3.09 -2.10
N VAL A 66 -21.37 1.93 -1.46
CA VAL A 66 -20.26 1.22 -0.82
C VAL A 66 -19.24 0.76 -1.87
N TRP A 67 -19.68 0.36 -3.06
CA TRP A 67 -18.80 0.03 -4.19
C TRP A 67 -17.93 1.21 -4.64
N ILE A 68 -18.49 2.43 -4.75
CA ILE A 68 -17.74 3.64 -5.13
C ILE A 68 -16.66 3.95 -4.09
N ALA A 69 -17.02 3.97 -2.81
CA ALA A 69 -16.08 4.26 -1.72
C ALA A 69 -14.91 3.26 -1.70
N MET A 70 -15.18 1.97 -1.93
CA MET A 70 -14.13 0.94 -2.01
C MET A 70 -13.23 1.11 -3.24
N PHE A 71 -13.78 1.56 -4.37
CA PHE A 71 -12.99 1.86 -5.56
C PHE A 71 -12.08 3.06 -5.36
N GLU A 72 -12.57 4.13 -4.72
CA GLU A 72 -11.78 5.30 -4.35
C GLU A 72 -10.68 4.94 -3.35
N ALA A 73 -10.98 4.15 -2.32
CA ALA A 73 -10.00 3.66 -1.36
C ALA A 73 -8.89 2.84 -2.03
N ARG A 74 -9.27 1.97 -2.99
CA ARG A 74 -8.31 1.23 -3.82
C ARG A 74 -7.41 2.17 -4.63
N ALA A 75 -7.99 3.11 -5.37
CA ALA A 75 -7.24 4.03 -6.22
C ALA A 75 -6.27 4.88 -5.38
N CYS A 76 -6.70 5.30 -4.19
CA CYS A 76 -5.87 6.01 -3.24
C CYS A 76 -4.68 5.16 -2.78
N ALA A 77 -4.92 3.90 -2.40
CA ALA A 77 -3.87 2.97 -2.01
C ALA A 77 -2.88 2.68 -3.16
N GLU A 78 -3.35 2.49 -4.39
CA GLU A 78 -2.50 2.32 -5.57
C GLU A 78 -1.60 3.55 -5.80
N SER A 79 -2.16 4.77 -5.68
CA SER A 79 -1.41 6.02 -5.82
C SER A 79 -0.33 6.17 -4.74
N TYR A 80 -0.62 5.82 -3.49
CA TYR A 80 0.40 5.83 -2.44
C TYR A 80 1.50 4.80 -2.70
N ALA A 81 1.16 3.59 -3.13
CA ALA A 81 2.15 2.58 -3.47
C ALA A 81 3.14 3.07 -4.53
N GLU A 82 2.63 3.71 -5.60
CA GLU A 82 3.46 4.30 -6.64
C GLU A 82 4.36 5.41 -6.09
N LYS A 83 3.80 6.33 -5.28
CA LYS A 83 4.55 7.42 -4.65
C LYS A 83 5.73 6.90 -3.82
N TYR A 84 5.49 5.91 -2.96
CA TYR A 84 6.53 5.36 -2.10
C TYR A 84 7.58 4.54 -2.86
N ARG A 85 7.21 3.88 -3.97
CA ARG A 85 8.19 3.28 -4.90
C ARG A 85 9.10 4.35 -5.52
N GLY A 86 8.53 5.47 -5.97
CA GLY A 86 9.31 6.59 -6.52
C GLY A 86 10.26 7.21 -5.50
N PHE A 87 9.84 7.31 -4.23
CA PHE A 87 10.73 7.73 -3.14
C PHE A 87 11.86 6.73 -2.88
N ALA A 88 11.55 5.43 -2.85
CA ALA A 88 12.57 4.40 -2.66
C ALA A 88 13.64 4.45 -3.77
N GLU A 89 13.22 4.62 -5.02
CA GLU A 89 14.12 4.77 -6.17
C GLU A 89 14.98 6.03 -6.06
N SER A 90 14.37 7.19 -5.79
CA SER A 90 15.08 8.45 -5.60
C SER A 90 16.13 8.36 -4.48
N HIS A 91 15.79 7.66 -3.39
CA HIS A 91 16.71 7.43 -2.29
C HIS A 91 17.90 6.54 -2.70
N ARG A 92 17.67 5.46 -3.47
CA ARG A 92 18.75 4.63 -4.01
C ARG A 92 19.69 5.44 -4.90
N GLU A 93 19.15 6.28 -5.77
CA GLU A 93 19.96 7.15 -6.63
C GLU A 93 20.81 8.13 -5.83
N PHE A 94 20.23 8.75 -4.81
CA PHE A 94 20.93 9.67 -3.93
C PHE A 94 22.11 8.99 -3.23
N GLU A 95 21.88 7.83 -2.62
CA GLU A 95 22.94 7.07 -1.95
C GLU A 95 24.02 6.60 -2.93
N ALA A 96 23.63 6.17 -4.14
CA ALA A 96 24.59 5.82 -5.19
C ALA A 96 25.45 7.01 -5.63
N ARG A 97 24.85 8.20 -5.79
CA ARG A 97 25.59 9.44 -6.13
C ARG A 97 26.52 9.87 -4.99
N LYS A 98 26.06 9.75 -3.74
CA LYS A 98 26.87 10.04 -2.54
C LYS A 98 28.07 9.11 -2.45
N ALA A 99 27.88 7.80 -2.69
CA ALA A 99 28.96 6.82 -2.72
C ALA A 99 29.99 7.12 -3.82
N LYS A 100 29.56 7.46 -5.04
CA LYS A 100 30.47 7.85 -6.15
C LYS A 100 31.30 9.10 -5.80
N ARG A 101 30.68 10.11 -5.19
CA ARG A 101 31.38 11.32 -4.73
C ARG A 101 32.40 11.01 -3.64
N ALA A 102 32.06 10.11 -2.72
CA ALA A 102 32.95 9.69 -1.64
C ALA A 102 34.13 8.84 -2.14
N SER A 103 33.97 8.08 -3.23
CA SER A 103 35.04 7.25 -3.80
C SER A 103 36.01 8.02 -4.72
N GLY A 104 35.83 9.33 -4.91
CA GLY A 104 36.73 10.17 -5.73
C GLY A 104 36.73 9.82 -7.23
N VAL A 105 35.77 9.02 -7.70
CA VAL A 105 35.61 8.68 -9.12
C VAL A 105 34.72 9.74 -9.74
N ALA A 106 35.36 10.76 -10.33
CA ALA A 106 34.73 11.72 -11.23
C ALA A 106 34.63 11.15 -12.65
#